data_AF-A0A961Q822-F1
#
_entry.id   AF-A0A961Q822-F1
#
_cell.length_a   1.000
_cell.length_b   1.000
_cell.length_c   1.000
_cell.angle_alpha   90.00
_cell.angle_beta   90.00
_cell.angle_gamma   90.00
#
_symmetry.space_group_name_H-M   'P 1'
#
loop_
_entity.id
_entity.type
_entity.pdbx_description
1 polymer ?
#
loop_
_entity_poly.entity_id
_entity_poly.type
_entity_poly.pdbx_seq_one_letter_code
_entity_poly.pdbx_strand_id
1 'polypeptide(L)'
;MAGHSIPHFQNDAGHKAIEIGAREFMCVGANPPYDHPHVFLDMGDENEKICPYCSTLYTYNPALTSGETKPEGCAYHPQAA
;
A
#
# COMPACT_ATOMS: atom_id res chain seq x y z
N MET A 1 7.12 -7.18 -22.79
CA MET A 1 6.15 -7.36 -21.69
C MET A 1 6.70 -6.60 -20.49
N ALA A 2 6.42 -5.31 -20.38
CA ALA A 2 7.06 -4.46 -19.38
C ALA A 2 6.50 -4.79 -17.99
N GLY A 3 7.32 -5.41 -17.14
CA GLY A 3 7.00 -5.75 -15.77
C GLY A 3 6.95 -4.50 -14.89
N HIS A 4 5.86 -3.73 -14.98
CA HIS A 4 5.49 -2.80 -13.93
C HIS A 4 4.97 -3.62 -12.74
N SER A 5 5.86 -4.01 -11.84
CA SER A 5 5.49 -4.58 -10.55
C SER A 5 4.82 -3.48 -9.73
N ILE A 6 3.50 -3.51 -9.65
CA ILE A 6 2.74 -2.62 -8.78
C ILE A 6 3.16 -2.92 -7.34
N PRO A 7 3.57 -1.92 -6.54
CA PRO A 7 3.94 -2.13 -5.16
C PRO A 7 2.72 -2.58 -4.36
N HIS A 8 2.92 -3.54 -3.46
CA HIS A 8 1.88 -4.03 -2.56
C HIS A 8 2.18 -3.51 -1.16
N PHE A 9 1.14 -3.09 -0.45
CA PHE A 9 1.25 -2.60 0.91
C PHE A 9 0.27 -3.34 1.83
N GLN A 10 0.75 -3.64 3.03
CA GLN A 10 0.00 -4.26 4.12
C GLN A 10 -0.03 -3.32 5.32
N ASN A 11 -1.02 -3.50 6.20
CA ASN A 11 -1.15 -2.77 7.45
C ASN A 11 -1.48 -3.72 8.59
N ASP A 12 -0.54 -4.60 8.91
CA ASP A 12 -0.70 -5.59 9.99
C ASP A 12 -0.71 -4.93 11.38
N ALA A 13 0.07 -3.86 11.54
CA ALA A 13 0.20 -3.13 12.79
C ALA A 13 -1.00 -2.19 13.11
N GLY A 14 -2.00 -2.11 12.24
CA GLY A 14 -3.21 -1.32 12.48
C GLY A 14 -2.98 0.19 12.49
N HIS A 15 -2.03 0.69 11.70
CA HIS A 15 -1.76 2.11 11.57
C HIS A 15 -2.94 2.84 10.92
N LYS A 16 -3.27 4.04 11.41
CA LYS A 16 -4.33 4.85 10.79
C LYS A 16 -3.91 5.47 9.46
N ALA A 17 -2.63 5.78 9.33
CA ALA A 17 -2.05 6.39 8.14
C ALA A 17 -0.68 5.79 7.82
N ILE A 18 -0.38 5.64 6.53
CA ILE A 18 0.87 5.12 6.00
C ILE A 18 1.30 6.02 4.84
N GLU A 19 2.50 6.57 4.93
CA GLU A 19 3.13 7.29 3.84
C GLU A 19 3.83 6.30 2.89
N ILE A 20 3.65 6.49 1.59
CA ILE A 20 4.18 5.62 0.53
C ILE A 20 4.81 6.43 -0.60
N GLY A 21 5.83 5.88 -1.25
CA GLY A 21 6.48 6.50 -2.41
C GLY A 21 5.85 6.15 -3.76
N ALA A 22 4.60 5.67 -3.77
CA ALA A 22 3.88 5.25 -4.97
C ALA A 22 2.46 5.82 -4.97
N ARG A 23 1.97 6.20 -6.16
CA ARG A 23 0.58 6.67 -6.34
C ARG A 23 -0.35 5.55 -6.77
N GLU A 24 0.18 4.55 -7.44
CA GLU A 24 -0.51 3.35 -7.89
C GLU A 24 0.00 2.16 -7.08
N PHE A 25 -0.88 1.50 -6.32
CA PHE A 25 -0.48 0.41 -5.43
C PHE A 25 -1.62 -0.57 -5.16
N MET A 26 -1.26 -1.75 -4.67
CA MET A 26 -2.21 -2.77 -4.19
C MET A 26 -2.26 -2.76 -2.67
N CYS A 27 -3.43 -2.52 -2.10
CA CYS A 27 -3.66 -2.69 -0.66
C CYS A 27 -4.09 -4.14 -0.38
N VAL A 28 -3.28 -4.84 0.40
CA VAL A 28 -3.51 -6.22 0.87
C VAL A 28 -4.43 -6.22 2.10
N GLY A 29 -4.44 -5.12 2.86
CA GLY A 29 -5.12 -5.05 4.15
C GLY A 29 -4.22 -5.52 5.28
N ALA A 30 -4.77 -6.22 6.28
CA ALA A 30 -4.00 -6.90 7.33
C ALA A 30 -3.62 -8.31 6.87
N ASN A 31 -2.58 -8.93 7.45
CA ASN A 31 -2.26 -10.31 7.08
C ASN A 31 -3.41 -11.27 7.45
N PRO A 32 -3.51 -12.43 6.77
CA PRO A 32 -4.48 -13.47 7.12
C PRO A 32 -4.46 -13.78 8.62
N PRO A 33 -5.63 -13.89 9.29
CA PRO A 33 -6.98 -14.13 8.73
C PRO A 33 -7.86 -12.87 8.52
N TYR A 34 -7.31 -11.67 8.68
CA TYR A 34 -8.07 -10.41 8.58
C TYR A 34 -7.90 -9.68 7.24
N ASP A 35 -7.27 -10.36 6.28
CA ASP A 35 -7.07 -9.90 4.91
C ASP A 35 -8.43 -9.73 4.20
N HIS A 36 -8.56 -8.62 3.47
CA HIS A 36 -9.71 -8.36 2.61
C HIS A 36 -9.26 -8.52 1.15
N PRO A 37 -10.18 -8.73 0.18
CA PRO A 37 -9.79 -8.83 -1.22
C PRO A 37 -8.83 -7.70 -1.61
N HIS A 38 -7.66 -8.07 -2.15
CA HIS A 38 -6.61 -7.11 -2.48
C HIS A 38 -7.16 -6.12 -3.51
N VAL A 39 -7.08 -4.84 -3.18
CA VAL A 39 -7.69 -3.77 -3.98
C VAL A 39 -6.61 -2.87 -4.57
N PHE A 40 -6.73 -2.60 -5.86
CA PHE A 40 -5.88 -1.63 -6.53
C PHE A 40 -6.38 -0.21 -6.22
N LEU A 41 -5.46 0.63 -5.76
CA LEU A 41 -5.70 2.01 -5.41
C LEU A 41 -4.76 2.89 -6.23
N ASP A 42 -5.38 3.80 -6.99
CA ASP A 42 -4.68 4.86 -7.73
C ASP A 42 -5.02 6.22 -7.12
N MET A 43 -4.02 6.95 -6.67
CA MET A 43 -4.15 8.31 -6.14
C MET A 43 -4.34 9.35 -7.26
N GLY A 44 -3.93 9.06 -8.50
CA GLY A 44 -3.98 10.01 -9.60
C GLY A 44 -3.22 11.32 -9.29
N ASP A 45 -3.94 12.44 -9.28
CA ASP A 45 -3.44 13.77 -8.95
C ASP A 45 -3.51 14.10 -7.44
N GLU A 46 -4.20 13.27 -6.65
CA GLU A 46 -4.27 13.45 -5.20
C GLU A 46 -3.00 12.93 -4.51
N ASN A 47 -2.73 13.43 -3.30
CA ASN A 47 -1.61 12.97 -2.48
C ASN A 47 -2.05 12.07 -1.32
N GLU A 48 -3.34 11.77 -1.19
CA GLU A 48 -3.84 10.88 -0.16
C GLU A 48 -5.01 10.07 -0.69
N LYS A 49 -5.12 8.83 -0.22
CA LYS A 49 -6.23 7.95 -0.58
C LYS A 49 -6.51 6.98 0.54
N ILE A 50 -7.77 6.90 0.94
CA ILE A 50 -8.23 5.92 1.93
C ILE A 50 -8.58 4.60 1.25
N CYS A 51 -8.13 3.49 1.82
CA CYS A 51 -8.59 2.18 1.38
C CYS A 51 -10.03 1.94 1.89
N PRO A 52 -10.99 1.58 1.01
CA PRO A 52 -12.40 1.42 1.39
C PRO A 52 -12.66 0.22 2.31
N TYR A 53 -11.72 -0.71 2.44
CA TYR A 53 -11.87 -1.91 3.26
C TYR A 53 -11.19 -1.77 4.61
N CYS A 54 -9.87 -1.56 4.63
CA CYS A 54 -9.10 -1.45 5.88
C CYS A 54 -9.16 -0.06 6.52
N SER A 55 -9.81 0.93 5.89
CA SER A 55 -9.89 2.32 6.37
C SER A 55 -8.51 2.94 6.67
N THR A 56 -7.46 2.42 6.04
CA THR A 56 -6.08 2.93 6.17
C THR A 56 -5.93 4.11 5.22
N LEU A 57 -5.43 5.23 5.73
CA LEU A 57 -5.08 6.39 4.93
C LEU A 57 -3.69 6.22 4.33
N TYR A 58 -3.59 6.16 3.01
CA TYR A 58 -2.30 6.19 2.33
C TYR A 58 -1.98 7.62 1.92
N THR A 59 -0.77 8.09 2.17
CA THR A 59 -0.32 9.44 1.77
C THR A 59 0.91 9.32 0.89
N TYR A 60 0.89 9.94 -0.28
CA TYR A 60 2.05 10.00 -1.16
C TYR A 60 3.13 10.91 -0.56
N ASN A 61 4.31 10.34 -0.33
CA ASN A 61 5.48 11.09 0.11
C ASN A 61 6.56 11.01 -0.99
N PRO A 62 6.86 12.12 -1.70
CA PRO A 62 7.84 12.11 -2.78
C PRO A 62 9.28 11.90 -2.32
N ALA A 63 9.55 11.94 -1.01
CA ALA A 63 10.86 11.59 -0.46
C ALA A 63 11.06 10.08 -0.29
N LEU A 64 10.01 9.26 -0.42
CA LEU A 64 10.07 7.80 -0.33
C LEU A 64 10.17 7.19 -1.73
N THR A 65 10.89 6.08 -1.85
CA THR A 65 10.86 5.26 -3.06
C THR A 65 9.62 4.36 -3.11
N SER A 66 9.29 3.78 -4.27
CA SER A 66 8.05 3.01 -4.46
C SER A 66 7.90 1.77 -3.57
N GLY A 67 8.99 1.27 -2.97
CA GLY A 67 8.97 0.17 -2.01
C GLY A 67 9.10 0.61 -0.55
N GLU A 68 9.27 1.90 -0.29
CA GLU A 68 9.43 2.43 1.06
C GLU A 68 8.09 2.90 1.63
N THR A 69 7.95 2.68 2.94
CA THR A 69 6.76 3.03 3.69
C THR A 69 7.14 3.69 5.00
N LYS A 70 6.31 4.62 5.47
CA LYS A 70 6.37 5.14 6.84
C LYS A 70 4.99 5.05 7.48
N PRO A 71 4.82 4.34 8.60
CA PRO A 71 5.83 3.57 9.32
C PRO A 71 6.41 2.41 8.50
N GLU A 72 7.67 2.09 8.79
CA GLU A 72 8.42 1.02 8.13
C GLU A 72 7.82 -0.36 8.42
N GLY A 73 7.95 -1.30 7.48
CA GLY A 73 7.36 -2.65 7.58
C GLY A 73 5.95 -2.80 6.98
N CYS A 74 5.42 -1.75 6.35
CA CYS A 74 4.12 -1.80 5.66
C CYS A 74 4.25 -2.22 4.18
N ALA A 75 5.46 -2.39 3.65
CA ALA A 75 5.68 -2.94 2.32
C ALA A 75 5.41 -4.45 2.32
N TYR A 76 4.54 -4.90 1.40
CA TYR A 76 4.26 -6.31 1.20
C TYR A 76 5.02 -6.82 -0.03
N HIS A 77 5.83 -7.84 0.18
CA HIS A 77 6.50 -8.55 -0.89
C HIS A 77 5.83 -9.91 -1.03
N PRO A 78 4.89 -10.10 -1.98
CA PRO A 78 4.37 -11.43 -2.25
C PRO A 78 5.55 -12.29 -2.69
N GLN A 79 5.92 -13.27 -1.88
CA GLN A 79 6.93 -14.24 -2.27
C GLN A 79 6.36 -14.98 -3.48
N ALA A 80 6.91 -14.70 -4.66
CA ALA A 80 6.57 -15.42 -5.87
C ALA A 80 6.86 -16.90 -5.62
N ALA A 81 5.80 -17.71 -5.65
CA ALA A 81 5.89 -19.16 -5.56
C ALA A 81 6.57 -19.76 -6.78
#